data_AF-A0A2H3JR96-F1
#
_entry.id   AF-A0A2H3JR96-F1
#
_cell.length_a   1.000
_cell.length_b   1.000
_cell.length_c   1.000
_cell.angle_alpha   90.00
_cell.angle_beta   90.00
_cell.angle_gamma   90.00
#
_symmetry.space_group_name_H-M   'P 1'
#
loop_
_entity.id
_entity.type
_entity.pdbx_description
1 polymer ?
#
loop_
_entity_poly.entity_id
_entity_poly.type
_entity_poly.pdbx_seq_one_letter_code
_entity_poly.pdbx_strand_id
1 'polypeptide(L)'
;MQNQHRLYSTVAARFLETVGITRQPVFGVMSDGPVAMLTSTWVDGEYVHIFEEHIESFDISTAFGAWHYAMVLARIAVRYGPKLVEQFKLKQEDFIKRLNEQMPEMCWRQSHQNDEKRQSANNR
;
A
#
# COMPACT_ATOMS: atom_id res chain seq x y z
N MET A 1 0.39 10.11 -13.88
CA MET A 1 -0.50 9.65 -12.79
C MET A 1 -0.12 8.25 -12.28
N GLN A 2 0.01 7.23 -13.13
CA GLN A 2 0.35 5.84 -12.72
C GLN A 2 1.58 5.73 -11.80
N ASN A 3 2.69 6.38 -12.14
CA ASN A 3 3.93 6.30 -11.35
C ASN A 3 3.79 6.89 -9.93
N GLN A 4 3.04 7.99 -9.81
CA GLN A 4 2.76 8.59 -8.49
C GLN A 4 1.86 7.69 -7.65
N HIS A 5 0.84 7.07 -8.27
CA HIS A 5 -0.01 6.12 -7.57
C HIS A 5 0.80 4.92 -7.05
N ARG A 6 1.63 4.29 -7.89
CA ARG A 6 2.53 3.19 -7.47
C ARG A 6 3.40 3.58 -6.28
N LEU A 7 3.95 4.80 -6.32
CA LEU A 7 4.77 5.34 -5.23
C LEU A 7 3.95 5.45 -3.94
N TYR A 8 2.77 6.08 -3.96
CA TYR A 8 1.94 6.24 -2.76
C TYR A 8 1.48 4.90 -2.18
N SER A 9 1.06 3.95 -3.02
CA SER A 9 0.67 2.60 -2.56
C SER A 9 1.85 1.84 -1.96
N THR A 10 3.05 1.98 -2.55
CA THR A 10 4.28 1.39 -2.02
C THR A 10 4.65 1.99 -0.67
N VAL A 11 4.60 3.32 -0.53
CA VAL A 11 4.89 4.01 0.73
C VAL A 11 3.90 3.59 1.81
N ALA A 12 2.61 3.48 1.50
CA ALA A 12 1.61 3.02 2.45
C ALA A 12 1.85 1.56 2.90
N ALA A 13 2.21 0.68 1.97
CA ALA A 13 2.51 -0.72 2.29
C ALA A 13 3.80 -0.85 3.13
N ARG A 14 4.84 -0.07 2.83
CA ARG A 14 6.06 0.01 3.64
C ARG A 14 5.81 0.63 5.01
N PHE A 15 4.92 1.60 5.12
CA PHE A 15 4.50 2.12 6.43
C PHE A 15 3.86 1.00 7.28
N LEU A 16 2.95 0.21 6.73
CA LEU A 16 2.37 -0.94 7.44
C LEU A 16 3.46 -1.94 7.86
N GLU A 17 4.46 -2.20 7.02
CA GLU A 17 5.60 -3.04 7.37
C GLU A 17 6.39 -2.46 8.56
N THR A 18 6.65 -1.14 8.61
CA THR A 18 7.35 -0.53 9.76
C THR A 18 6.59 -0.71 11.08
N VAL A 19 5.24 -0.68 11.02
CA VAL A 19 4.37 -1.02 12.15
C VAL A 19 4.45 -2.51 12.52
N GLY A 20 4.98 -3.36 11.65
CA GLY A 20 5.08 -4.81 11.82
C GLY A 20 3.89 -5.57 11.22
N ILE A 21 3.17 -4.94 10.28
CA ILE A 21 2.02 -5.50 9.58
C ILE A 21 2.44 -5.83 8.14
N THR A 22 2.64 -7.11 7.86
CA THR A 22 2.98 -7.62 6.51
C THR A 22 1.80 -8.36 5.89
N ARG A 23 1.84 -8.56 4.56
CA ARG A 23 0.80 -9.30 3.80
C ARG A 23 -0.61 -8.73 3.97
N GLN A 24 -0.71 -7.47 4.34
CA GLN A 24 -1.96 -6.73 4.44
C GLN A 24 -2.09 -5.84 3.20
N PRO A 25 -3.12 -6.03 2.36
CA PRO A 25 -3.28 -5.25 1.15
C PRO A 25 -3.70 -3.81 1.47
N VAL A 26 -2.96 -2.87 0.89
CA VAL A 26 -3.36 -1.48 0.71
C VAL A 26 -4.06 -1.38 -0.63
N PHE A 27 -5.29 -0.88 -0.62
CA PHE A 27 -6.07 -0.69 -1.84
C PHE A 27 -5.97 0.76 -2.31
N GLY A 28 -5.68 0.93 -3.60
CA GLY A 28 -5.66 2.23 -4.27
C GLY A 28 -6.67 2.27 -5.39
N VAL A 29 -7.17 3.46 -5.72
CA VAL A 29 -8.07 3.67 -6.86
C VAL A 29 -7.40 4.63 -7.82
N MET A 30 -7.32 4.23 -9.08
CA MET A 30 -6.99 5.11 -10.20
C MET A 30 -8.27 5.35 -10.99
N SER A 31 -8.52 6.58 -11.40
CA SER A 31 -9.65 6.89 -12.28
C SER A 31 -9.19 7.74 -13.45
N ASP A 32 -9.62 7.36 -14.65
CA ASP A 32 -9.50 8.19 -15.85
C ASP A 32 -10.91 8.49 -16.37
N GLY A 33 -11.50 9.57 -15.85
CA GLY A 33 -12.88 9.97 -16.13
C GLY A 33 -13.90 8.93 -15.65
N PRO A 34 -14.69 8.31 -16.56
CA PRO A 34 -15.75 7.36 -16.19
C PRO A 34 -15.21 5.97 -15.81
N VAL A 35 -13.90 5.70 -15.98
CA VAL A 35 -13.33 4.39 -15.69
C VAL A 35 -12.55 4.44 -14.38
N ALA A 36 -12.92 3.60 -13.42
CA ALA A 36 -12.19 3.38 -12.18
C ALA A 36 -11.48 2.02 -12.22
N MET A 37 -10.21 2.00 -11.83
CA MET A 37 -9.40 0.80 -11.65
C MET A 37 -8.97 0.70 -10.20
N LEU A 38 -9.20 -0.45 -9.60
CA LEU A 38 -8.71 -0.74 -8.26
C LEU A 38 -7.34 -1.41 -8.38
N THR A 39 -6.46 -1.10 -7.45
CA THR A 39 -5.13 -1.71 -7.33
C THR A 39 -4.96 -2.22 -5.91
N SER A 40 -4.09 -3.20 -5.73
CA SER A 40 -3.68 -3.62 -4.39
C SER A 40 -2.16 -3.72 -4.29
N THR A 41 -1.64 -3.35 -3.12
CA THR A 41 -0.20 -3.40 -2.83
C THR A 41 0.03 -3.95 -1.44
N TRP A 42 0.97 -4.87 -1.30
CA TRP A 42 1.37 -5.40 0.01
C TRP A 42 2.86 -5.73 0.03
N VAL A 43 3.41 -5.78 1.24
CA VAL A 43 4.79 -6.20 1.46
C VAL A 43 4.82 -7.65 1.94
N ASP A 44 5.75 -8.43 1.40
CA ASP A 44 6.06 -9.81 1.81
C ASP A 44 7.58 -9.99 1.85
N GLY A 45 8.16 -9.86 3.05
CA GLY A 45 9.61 -9.80 3.22
C GLY A 45 10.22 -8.59 2.49
N GLU A 46 11.25 -8.82 1.70
CA GLU A 46 11.95 -7.76 0.98
C GLU A 46 11.15 -7.21 -0.22
N TYR A 47 10.11 -7.92 -0.66
CA TYR A 47 9.38 -7.60 -1.89
C TYR A 47 8.12 -6.78 -1.62
N VAL A 48 7.90 -5.79 -2.49
CA VAL A 48 6.62 -5.08 -2.63
C VAL A 48 5.88 -5.71 -3.80
N HIS A 49 4.74 -6.34 -3.52
CA HIS A 49 3.84 -6.84 -4.54
C HIS A 49 2.85 -5.76 -4.90
N ILE A 50 2.80 -5.37 -6.17
CA ILE A 50 1.79 -4.47 -6.71
C ILE A 50 0.96 -5.28 -7.72
N PHE A 51 -0.33 -5.36 -7.47
CA PHE A 51 -1.27 -6.01 -8.37
C PHE A 51 -2.15 -4.95 -9.02
N GLU A 52 -1.86 -4.69 -10.30
CA GLU A 52 -2.60 -3.71 -11.13
C GLU A 52 -3.36 -4.38 -12.28
N GLU A 53 -2.95 -5.58 -12.71
CA GLU A 53 -3.19 -6.06 -14.08
C GLU A 53 -4.46 -6.90 -14.29
N HIS A 54 -5.25 -7.18 -13.24
CA HIS A 54 -6.46 -8.01 -13.37
C HIS A 54 -7.66 -7.53 -12.57
N ILE A 55 -7.62 -6.32 -12.04
CA ILE A 55 -8.80 -5.80 -11.35
C ILE A 55 -9.69 -5.13 -12.37
N GLU A 56 -10.88 -5.70 -12.51
CA GLU A 56 -12.02 -5.24 -13.28
C GLU A 56 -12.06 -3.70 -13.35
N SER A 57 -11.94 -3.13 -14.55
CA SER A 57 -12.18 -1.71 -14.75
C SER A 57 -13.69 -1.46 -14.63
N PHE A 58 -14.09 -0.57 -13.73
CA PHE A 58 -15.49 -0.22 -13.52
C PHE A 58 -15.83 1.02 -14.33
N ASP A 59 -16.79 0.89 -15.25
CA ASP A 59 -17.41 2.06 -15.89
C ASP A 59 -18.45 2.67 -14.95
N ILE A 60 -18.01 3.64 -14.16
CA ILE A 60 -18.83 4.34 -13.16
C ILE A 60 -19.74 5.41 -13.77
N SER A 61 -19.74 5.61 -15.10
CA SER A 61 -20.72 6.47 -15.76
C SER A 61 -22.11 5.83 -15.81
N THR A 62 -22.19 4.50 -15.69
CA THR A 62 -23.44 3.76 -15.66
C THR A 62 -23.89 3.48 -14.23
N ALA A 63 -25.21 3.46 -13.99
CA ALA A 63 -25.75 3.11 -12.67
C ALA A 63 -25.31 1.71 -12.22
N PHE A 64 -25.22 0.75 -13.14
CA PHE A 64 -24.79 -0.61 -12.84
C PHE A 64 -23.30 -0.68 -12.49
N GLY A 65 -22.43 -0.01 -13.26
CA GLY A 65 -21.00 0.00 -12.98
C GLY A 65 -20.66 0.77 -11.71
N ALA A 66 -21.34 1.88 -11.42
CA ALA A 66 -21.22 2.58 -10.13
C ALA A 66 -21.68 1.71 -8.95
N TRP A 67 -22.79 0.98 -9.10
CA TRP A 67 -23.27 0.03 -8.08
C TRP A 67 -22.27 -1.12 -7.87
N HIS A 68 -21.77 -1.73 -8.94
CA HIS A 68 -20.78 -2.82 -8.86
C HIS A 68 -19.48 -2.36 -8.20
N TYR A 69 -18.98 -1.19 -8.58
CA TYR A 69 -17.83 -0.56 -7.94
C TYR A 69 -18.06 -0.34 -6.42
N ALA A 70 -19.20 0.23 -6.03
CA ALA A 70 -19.55 0.44 -4.63
C ALA A 70 -19.64 -0.88 -3.85
N MET A 71 -20.20 -1.93 -4.45
CA MET A 71 -20.27 -3.26 -3.84
C MET A 71 -18.88 -3.86 -3.61
N VAL A 72 -17.94 -3.67 -4.55
CA VAL A 72 -16.55 -4.11 -4.38
C VAL A 72 -15.87 -3.35 -3.24
N LEU A 73 -16.02 -2.02 -3.17
CA LEU A 73 -15.49 -1.23 -2.05
C LEU A 73 -16.06 -1.67 -0.70
N ALA A 74 -17.37 -1.90 -0.63
CA ALA A 74 -18.03 -2.38 0.59
C ALA A 74 -17.47 -3.75 1.02
N ARG A 75 -17.27 -4.67 0.08
CA ARG A 75 -16.66 -5.99 0.35
C ARG A 75 -15.23 -5.86 0.85
N ILE A 76 -14.43 -4.95 0.28
CA ILE A 76 -13.06 -4.70 0.74
C ILE A 76 -13.08 -4.19 2.18
N ALA A 77 -13.92 -3.19 2.48
CA ALA A 77 -14.03 -2.63 3.81
C ALA A 77 -14.43 -3.69 4.85
N VAL A 78 -15.43 -4.52 4.54
CA VAL A 78 -15.89 -5.60 5.44
C VAL A 78 -14.85 -6.71 5.60
N ARG A 79 -14.14 -7.08 4.53
CA ARG A 79 -13.19 -8.20 4.54
C ARG A 79 -11.85 -7.84 5.19
N TYR A 80 -11.31 -6.66 4.87
CA TYR A 80 -9.94 -6.27 5.22
C TYR A 80 -9.87 -5.22 6.33
N GLY A 81 -10.92 -4.41 6.51
CA GLY A 81 -10.97 -3.36 7.53
C GLY A 81 -10.82 -3.91 8.96
N PRO A 82 -11.68 -4.85 9.40
CA PRO A 82 -11.58 -5.42 10.75
C PRO A 82 -10.21 -6.07 11.03
N LYS A 83 -9.68 -6.81 10.04
CA LYS A 83 -8.38 -7.46 10.14
C LYS A 83 -7.25 -6.45 10.34
N LEU A 84 -7.25 -5.35 9.58
CA LEU A 84 -6.24 -4.30 9.72
C LEU A 84 -6.31 -3.65 11.10
N VAL A 85 -7.52 -3.37 11.60
CA VAL A 85 -7.72 -2.79 12.95
C VAL A 85 -7.20 -3.71 14.04
N GLU A 86 -7.50 -5.01 13.95
CA GLU A 86 -7.01 -6.01 14.90
C GLU A 86 -5.48 -6.11 14.89
N GLN A 87 -4.88 -6.23 13.70
CA GLN A 87 -3.42 -6.25 13.54
C GLN A 87 -2.76 -4.99 14.09
N PHE A 88 -3.34 -3.81 13.83
CA PHE A 88 -2.81 -2.56 14.34
C PHE A 88 -2.86 -2.49 15.87
N LYS A 89 -3.98 -2.86 16.49
CA LYS A 89 -4.09 -2.90 17.96
C LYS A 89 -3.03 -3.79 18.61
N LEU A 90 -2.71 -4.92 18.00
CA LEU A 90 -1.68 -5.85 18.49
C LEU A 90 -0.25 -5.32 18.37
N LYS A 91 -0.02 -4.35 17.47
CA LYS A 91 1.33 -3.83 17.15
C LYS A 91 1.55 -2.39 17.58
N GLN A 92 0.49 -1.66 17.94
CA GLN A 92 0.53 -0.23 18.22
C GLN A 92 1.50 0.14 19.34
N GLU A 93 1.45 -0.57 20.47
CA GLU A 93 2.30 -0.27 21.63
C GLU A 93 3.78 -0.49 21.33
N ASP A 94 4.11 -1.62 20.68
CA ASP A 94 5.47 -1.92 20.21
C ASP A 94 5.96 -0.87 19.22
N PHE A 95 5.11 -0.50 18.24
CA PHE A 95 5.44 0.54 17.28
C PHE A 95 5.74 1.89 17.95
N ILE A 96 4.90 2.33 18.89
CA ILE A 96 5.11 3.59 19.62
C ILE A 96 6.41 3.53 20.44
N LYS A 97 6.69 2.40 21.08
CA LYS A 97 7.94 2.21 21.83
C LYS A 97 9.15 2.34 20.91
N ARG A 98 9.18 1.62 19.78
CA ARG A 98 10.28 1.69 18.79
C ARG A 98 10.46 3.09 18.22
N LEU A 99 9.36 3.83 18.03
CA LEU A 99 9.37 5.22 17.58
C LEU A 99 9.99 6.15 18.63
N ASN A 100 9.61 6.01 19.90
CA ASN A 100 10.14 6.81 21.01
C ASN A 100 11.63 6.53 21.27
N GLU A 101 12.04 5.28 21.11
CA GLU A 101 13.44 4.85 21.25
C GLU A 101 14.31 5.24 20.03
N GLN A 102 13.72 5.88 19.01
CA GLN A 102 14.38 6.29 17.77
C GLN A 102 15.21 5.16 17.15
N MET A 103 14.62 3.96 17.10
CA MET A 103 15.30 2.81 16.50
C MET A 103 15.81 3.16 15.09
N PRO A 104 16.97 2.63 14.65
CA PRO A 104 17.58 2.99 13.38
C PRO A 104 16.64 2.85 12.17
N GLU A 105 15.74 1.86 12.19
CA GLU A 105 14.70 1.62 11.18
C GLU A 105 13.56 2.66 11.16
N MET A 106 13.33 3.39 12.24
CA MET A 106 12.29 4.42 12.37
C MET A 106 12.76 5.81 11.95
N CYS A 107 14.08 6.02 11.96
CA CYS A 107 14.68 7.28 11.55
C CYS A 107 14.77 7.32 10.01
N TRP A 108 14.12 8.30 9.38
CA TRP A 108 14.30 8.56 7.95
C TRP A 108 15.75 8.95 7.69
N ARG A 109 16.59 8.00 7.27
CA ARG A 109 18.00 8.26 6.92
C ARG A 109 18.11 8.34 5.40
N GLN A 110 18.66 9.44 4.91
CA GLN A 110 19.06 9.67 3.51
C GLN A 110 19.96 8.56 2.92
N SER A 111 20.46 7.62 3.73
CA SER A 111 21.24 6.46 3.30
C SER A 111 20.48 5.51 2.37
N HIS A 112 19.16 5.35 2.52
CA HIS A 112 18.38 4.48 1.64
C HIS A 112 18.38 4.96 0.17
N GLN A 113 18.50 6.26 -0.06
CA GLN A 113 18.61 6.84 -1.40
C GLN A 113 20.03 6.70 -1.99
N ASN A 114 21.04 6.52 -1.14
CA ASN A 114 22.44 6.40 -1.54
C ASN A 114 22.85 4.96 -1.86
N ASP A 115 22.21 3.95 -1.24
CA ASP A 115 22.49 2.54 -1.56
C ASP A 115 21.98 2.17 -2.97
N GLU A 116 20.83 2.70 -3.39
CA GLU A 116 20.33 2.55 -4.77
C GLU A 116 21.23 3.28 -5.79
N LYS A 117 21.77 4.46 -5.43
CA LYS A 117 22.74 5.19 -6.27
C LYS A 117 24.10 4.50 -6.35
N ARG A 118 24.55 3.84 -5.29
CA ARG A 118 25.82 3.09 -5.27
C ARG A 118 25.74 1.82 -6.11
N GLN A 119 24.62 1.09 -6.08
CA GLN A 119 24.43 -0.09 -6.91
C GLN A 119 24.30 0.24 -8.41
N SER A 120 23.67 1.37 -8.75
CA SER A 120 23.57 1.84 -10.14
C SER A 120 24.85 2.48 -10.68
N ALA A 121 25.74 2.99 -9.81
CA ALA A 121 27.07 3.47 -10.20
C ALA A 121 28.10 2.33 -10.36
N ASN A 122 27.89 1.18 -9.71
CA ASN A 122 28.81 0.03 -9.76
C ASN A 122 28.51 -0.95 -10.92
N ASN A 123 27.40 -0.72 -11.65
CA ASN A 123 26.97 -1.48 -12.83
C ASN A 123 27.19 -0.69 -14.15
N ARG A 124 28.14 0.25 -14.16
CA ARG A 124 28.63 0.95 -15.36
C ARG A 124 30.11 0.77 -15.55
#